data_AF-G9YA89-F1
#
_entry.id   AF-G9YA89-F1
#
_cell.length_a   1.000
_cell.length_b   1.000
_cell.length_c   1.000
_cell.angle_alpha   90.00
_cell.angle_beta   90.00
_cell.angle_gamma   90.00
#
_symmetry.space_group_name_H-M   'P 1'
#
loop_
_entity.id
_entity.type
_entity.pdbx_description
1 polymer ?
#
loop_
_entity_poly.entity_id
_entity_poly.type
_entity_poly.pdbx_seq_one_letter_code
_entity_poly.pdbx_strand_id
1 'polypeptide(L)'
;MFIALCAANILLNVWGDKDRKILYALRMSLIYVCGIIIYFIFSKFVFREATERTDIGNVDSFIDSFINTYYYAVKWFIIDELKPVALIMILAFIFLVIYKASKYDNKVTSFTVAITAFITLLFSALGPISLLKEGYTSIRILIGLNGLYFCLSLSTIYLLKFSKLTKVISYVIVLIAPMVYSYAFSSAIYSQREYEKSIIFSLYSSMDSAGLNGKYKKIYVGGKVPMSPVSSEFAKHFYAIHQFVSPMAPWISRRMMHYYGIENVYQTWAMDPTWLVERVKHDDIRPVSSGRHFKIYEIDNDALIMFN
;
A
#
# COMPACT_ATOMS: atom_id res chain seq x y z
N MET A 1 12.34 -9.38 -3.82
CA MET A 1 12.50 -9.19 -5.28
C MET A 1 13.38 -10.26 -5.94
N PHE A 2 14.64 -10.45 -5.54
CA PHE A 2 15.54 -11.43 -6.18
C PHE A 2 15.05 -12.88 -6.14
N ILE A 3 14.48 -13.35 -5.02
CA ILE A 3 13.92 -14.71 -4.92
C ILE A 3 12.72 -14.90 -5.84
N ALA A 4 11.83 -13.90 -5.93
CA ALA A 4 10.65 -13.96 -6.79
C ALA A 4 11.04 -14.15 -8.27
N LEU A 5 12.07 -13.43 -8.73
CA LEU A 5 12.62 -13.57 -10.08
C LEU A 5 13.33 -14.92 -10.29
N CYS A 6 13.97 -15.48 -9.25
CA CYS A 6 14.55 -16.83 -9.32
C CYS A 6 13.47 -17.90 -9.44
N ALA A 7 12.39 -17.79 -8.64
CA ALA A 7 11.22 -18.65 -8.74
C ALA A 7 10.54 -18.54 -10.11
N ALA A 8 10.40 -17.31 -10.63
CA ALA A 8 9.94 -17.04 -11.99
C ALA A 8 10.80 -17.76 -13.02
N ASN A 9 12.12 -17.69 -12.87
CA ASN A 9 13.06 -18.33 -13.78
C ASN A 9 12.98 -19.87 -13.73
N ILE A 10 12.81 -20.47 -12.55
CA ILE A 10 12.61 -21.92 -12.42
C ILE A 10 11.33 -22.36 -13.14
N LEU A 11 10.22 -21.63 -12.96
CA LEU A 11 8.92 -21.93 -13.57
C LEU A 11 8.93 -21.68 -15.10
N LEU A 12 9.47 -20.54 -15.51
CA LEU A 12 9.31 -20.02 -16.86
C LEU A 12 10.54 -20.21 -17.75
N ASN A 13 11.66 -20.67 -17.18
CA ASN A 13 12.91 -20.94 -17.89
C ASN A 13 13.37 -19.71 -18.71
N VAL A 14 13.40 -18.57 -18.04
CA VAL A 14 13.65 -17.25 -18.65
C VAL A 14 15.12 -17.09 -19.02
N TRP A 15 16.02 -17.67 -18.22
CA TRP A 15 17.46 -17.70 -18.46
C TRP A 15 17.83 -19.08 -19.00
N GLY A 16 18.58 -19.10 -20.12
CA GLY A 16 18.87 -20.30 -20.90
C GLY A 16 19.73 -21.36 -20.20
N ASP A 17 20.23 -21.08 -19.00
CA ASP A 17 21.16 -21.95 -18.30
C ASP A 17 20.41 -23.04 -17.53
N LYS A 18 20.36 -24.25 -18.09
CA LYS A 18 19.50 -25.35 -17.62
C LYS A 18 20.06 -26.08 -16.40
N ASP A 19 21.37 -26.13 -16.23
CA ASP A 19 22.01 -27.17 -15.41
C ASP A 19 22.32 -26.74 -13.96
N ARG A 20 22.18 -25.45 -13.60
CA ARG A 20 22.45 -24.96 -12.23
C ARG A 20 21.32 -24.13 -11.60
N LYS A 21 20.08 -24.29 -12.08
CA LYS A 21 18.92 -23.50 -11.60
C LYS A 21 18.65 -23.65 -10.10
N ILE A 22 18.71 -24.89 -9.60
CA ILE A 22 18.44 -25.19 -8.19
C ILE A 22 19.56 -24.62 -7.30
N LEU A 23 20.82 -24.79 -7.71
CA LEU A 23 21.98 -24.28 -6.99
C LEU A 23 21.95 -22.74 -6.92
N TYR A 24 21.57 -22.09 -8.02
CA TYR A 24 21.40 -20.64 -8.07
C TYR A 24 20.27 -20.18 -7.13
N ALA A 25 19.13 -20.85 -7.15
CA ALA A 25 18.01 -20.51 -6.26
C ALA A 25 18.35 -20.73 -4.77
N LEU A 26 19.07 -21.81 -4.44
CA LEU A 26 19.59 -22.05 -3.09
C LEU A 26 20.53 -20.93 -2.65
N ARG A 27 21.48 -20.54 -3.50
CA ARG A 27 22.41 -19.43 -3.22
C ARG A 27 21.67 -18.11 -2.97
N MET A 28 20.68 -17.78 -3.80
CA MET A 28 19.91 -16.55 -3.65
C MET A 28 19.01 -16.57 -2.42
N SER A 29 18.46 -17.73 -2.06
CA SER A 29 17.69 -17.92 -0.82
C SER A 29 18.58 -17.74 0.41
N LEU A 30 19.80 -18.26 0.36
CA LEU A 30 20.77 -18.15 1.45
C LEU A 30 21.24 -16.71 1.64
N ILE A 31 21.52 -15.98 0.55
CA ILE A 31 21.82 -14.54 0.59
C ILE A 31 20.66 -13.75 1.22
N TYR A 32 19.43 -14.10 0.88
CA TYR A 32 18.25 -13.41 1.40
C TYR A 32 18.04 -13.65 2.91
N VAL A 33 18.14 -14.91 3.35
CA VAL A 33 18.05 -15.26 4.78
C VAL A 33 19.16 -14.55 5.56
N CYS A 34 20.40 -14.57 5.05
CA CYS A 34 21.50 -13.83 5.66
C CYS A 34 21.21 -12.32 5.71
N GLY A 35 20.65 -11.75 4.64
CA GLY A 35 20.26 -10.34 4.60
C GLY A 35 19.20 -9.97 5.63
N ILE A 36 18.18 -10.81 5.82
CA ILE A 36 17.16 -10.63 6.88
C ILE A 36 17.80 -10.70 8.26
N ILE A 37 18.66 -11.69 8.51
CA ILE A 37 19.34 -11.85 9.80
C ILE A 37 20.21 -10.63 10.10
N ILE A 38 21.01 -10.17 9.13
CA ILE A 38 21.85 -8.98 9.28
C ILE A 38 20.97 -7.75 9.54
N TYR A 39 19.92 -7.53 8.75
CA TYR A 39 18.98 -6.43 8.96
C TYR A 39 18.39 -6.46 10.38
N PHE A 40 17.97 -7.63 10.85
CA PHE A 40 17.39 -7.81 12.18
C PHE A 40 18.41 -7.49 13.29
N ILE A 41 19.64 -8.00 13.16
CA ILE A 41 20.73 -7.71 14.11
C ILE A 41 20.99 -6.20 14.16
N PHE A 42 21.12 -5.54 13.01
CA PHE A 42 21.36 -4.11 12.96
C PHE A 42 20.18 -3.29 13.52
N SER A 43 18.95 -3.60 13.14
CA SER A 43 17.76 -2.87 13.60
C SER A 43 17.56 -2.98 15.13
N LYS A 44 17.62 -4.20 15.68
CA LYS A 44 17.38 -4.44 17.12
C LYS A 44 18.57 -4.06 17.99
N PHE A 45 19.80 -4.38 17.59
CA PHE A 45 20.97 -4.24 18.46
C PHE A 45 21.80 -2.97 18.19
N VAL A 46 21.93 -2.54 16.94
CA VAL A 46 22.79 -1.39 16.58
C VAL A 46 21.99 -0.08 16.66
N PHE A 47 20.85 -0.02 15.97
CA PHE A 47 20.04 1.20 15.91
C PHE A 47 19.08 1.36 17.09
N ARG A 48 18.78 0.26 17.81
CA ARG A 48 17.82 0.22 18.93
C ARG A 48 16.55 1.00 18.59
N GLU A 49 16.00 0.77 17.40
CA GLU A 49 14.81 1.51 16.97
C GLU A 49 13.65 1.18 17.92
N ALA A 50 13.32 2.13 18.80
CA ALA A 50 12.23 2.04 19.78
C ALA A 50 10.87 2.31 19.14
N THR A 51 10.64 1.82 17.92
CA THR A 51 9.34 1.93 17.27
C THR A 51 8.65 0.58 17.27
N GLU A 52 7.48 0.51 17.91
CA GLU A 52 6.59 -0.68 17.96
C GLU A 52 6.27 -1.24 16.56
N ARG A 53 6.50 -0.43 15.52
CA ARG A 53 6.36 -0.76 14.09
C ARG A 53 7.32 -1.84 13.58
N THR A 54 8.42 -2.08 14.29
CA THR A 54 9.44 -3.07 13.92
C THR A 54 9.34 -4.37 14.70
N ASP A 55 8.38 -4.48 15.63
CA ASP A 55 8.22 -5.68 16.41
C ASP A 55 7.70 -6.84 15.58
N ILE A 56 8.33 -7.99 15.78
CA ILE A 56 7.90 -9.26 15.20
C ILE A 56 6.63 -9.66 15.94
N GLY A 57 5.61 -10.06 15.18
CA GLY A 57 4.38 -10.63 15.72
C GLY A 57 4.64 -11.96 16.44
N ASN A 58 3.63 -12.52 17.10
CA ASN A 58 3.79 -13.84 17.71
C ASN A 58 4.02 -14.90 16.61
N VAL A 59 5.15 -15.61 16.67
CA VAL A 59 5.53 -16.65 15.71
C VAL A 59 4.50 -17.78 15.69
N ASP A 60 3.86 -18.07 16.82
CA ASP A 60 2.80 -19.10 16.90
C ASP A 60 1.57 -18.74 16.05
N SER A 61 1.32 -17.44 15.85
CA SER A 61 0.24 -16.91 15.01
C SER A 61 0.68 -16.60 13.57
N PHE A 62 1.92 -16.94 13.19
CA PHE A 62 2.47 -16.58 11.89
C PHE A 62 1.67 -17.17 10.73
N ILE A 63 1.26 -18.44 10.82
CA ILE A 63 0.51 -19.10 9.76
C ILE A 63 -0.85 -18.40 9.56
N ASP A 64 -1.56 -18.09 10.65
CA ASP A 64 -2.83 -17.37 10.59
C ASP A 64 -2.65 -15.96 10.03
N SER A 65 -1.60 -15.25 10.46
CA SER A 65 -1.23 -13.94 9.90
C SER A 65 -0.92 -14.04 8.41
N PHE A 66 -0.17 -15.05 7.97
CA PHE A 66 0.19 -15.28 6.57
C PHE A 66 -1.04 -15.59 5.72
N ILE A 67 -1.91 -16.49 6.18
CA ILE A 67 -3.16 -16.84 5.49
C ILE A 67 -4.08 -15.62 5.39
N ASN A 68 -4.26 -14.88 6.47
CA ASN A 68 -5.10 -13.67 6.47
C ASN A 68 -4.53 -12.60 5.53
N THR A 69 -3.22 -12.35 5.60
CA THR A 69 -2.50 -11.43 4.70
C THR A 69 -2.72 -11.84 3.24
N TYR A 70 -2.61 -13.13 2.94
CA TYR A 70 -2.81 -13.66 1.60
C TYR A 70 -4.28 -13.54 1.15
N TYR A 71 -5.22 -13.86 2.02
CA TYR A 71 -6.66 -13.73 1.77
C TYR A 71 -7.02 -12.29 1.42
N TYR A 72 -6.54 -11.31 2.18
CA TYR A 72 -6.77 -9.90 1.88
C TYR A 72 -6.10 -9.50 0.57
N ALA A 73 -4.86 -9.94 0.30
CA ALA A 73 -4.18 -9.64 -0.96
C ALA A 73 -4.90 -10.19 -2.20
N VAL A 74 -5.38 -11.43 -2.12
CA VAL A 74 -6.14 -12.07 -3.19
C VAL A 74 -7.52 -11.41 -3.33
N LYS A 75 -8.19 -11.11 -2.21
CA LYS A 75 -9.47 -10.40 -2.20
C LYS A 75 -9.35 -9.04 -2.91
N TRP A 76 -8.26 -8.31 -2.72
CA TRP A 76 -8.00 -7.05 -3.43
C TRP A 76 -7.85 -7.27 -4.93
N PHE A 77 -7.09 -8.29 -5.32
CA PHE A 77 -6.89 -8.62 -6.73
C PHE A 77 -8.17 -9.10 -7.44
N ILE A 78 -9.15 -9.63 -6.68
CA ILE A 78 -10.39 -10.24 -7.20
C ILE A 78 -11.61 -9.30 -7.15
N ILE A 79 -11.65 -8.32 -6.25
CA ILE A 79 -12.80 -7.41 -6.09
C ILE A 79 -12.82 -6.29 -7.15
N ASP A 80 -11.67 -5.96 -7.72
CA ASP A 80 -11.54 -4.77 -8.57
C ASP A 80 -12.04 -5.00 -10.01
N GLU A 81 -12.31 -3.90 -10.72
CA GLU A 81 -12.78 -3.86 -12.13
C GLU A 81 -11.86 -4.63 -13.10
N LEU A 82 -10.62 -4.90 -12.70
CA LEU A 82 -9.60 -5.63 -13.47
C LEU A 82 -9.60 -7.14 -13.23
N LYS A 83 -10.58 -7.68 -12.48
CA LYS A 83 -10.76 -9.13 -12.24
C LYS A 83 -10.66 -9.99 -13.50
N PRO A 84 -11.25 -9.62 -14.67
CA PRO A 84 -11.13 -10.45 -15.87
C PRO A 84 -9.68 -10.58 -16.36
N VAL A 85 -8.92 -9.48 -16.32
CA VAL A 85 -7.51 -9.45 -16.73
C VAL A 85 -6.67 -10.32 -15.80
N ALA A 86 -6.87 -10.17 -14.49
CA ALA A 86 -6.26 -11.00 -13.47
C ALA A 86 -6.52 -12.50 -13.69
N LEU A 87 -7.78 -12.87 -13.96
CA LEU A 87 -8.19 -14.26 -14.17
C LEU A 87 -7.56 -14.86 -15.43
N ILE A 88 -7.50 -14.10 -16.54
CA ILE A 88 -6.80 -14.53 -17.76
C ILE A 88 -5.32 -14.80 -17.48
N MET A 89 -4.65 -13.94 -16.73
CA MET A 89 -3.24 -14.10 -16.38
C MET A 89 -3.00 -15.33 -15.49
N ILE A 90 -3.88 -15.57 -14.51
CA ILE A 90 -3.82 -16.76 -13.63
C ILE A 90 -4.05 -18.04 -14.43
N LEU A 91 -5.07 -18.08 -15.30
CA LEU A 91 -5.34 -19.24 -16.15
C LEU A 91 -4.17 -19.53 -17.10
N ALA A 92 -3.59 -18.48 -17.71
CA ALA A 92 -2.42 -18.62 -18.57
C ALA A 92 -1.22 -19.21 -17.81
N PHE A 93 -1.01 -18.79 -16.56
CA PHE A 93 0.02 -19.36 -15.69
C PHE A 93 -0.23 -20.84 -15.40
N ILE A 94 -1.43 -21.21 -14.94
CA ILE A 94 -1.78 -22.61 -14.63
C ILE A 94 -1.57 -23.51 -15.85
N PHE A 95 -2.09 -23.10 -17.01
CA PHE A 95 -1.98 -23.90 -18.23
C PHE A 95 -0.53 -24.03 -18.70
N LEU A 96 0.27 -22.96 -18.62
CA LEU A 96 1.69 -23.02 -18.99
C LEU A 96 2.49 -23.95 -18.07
N VAL A 97 2.19 -23.95 -16.77
CA VAL A 97 2.82 -24.85 -15.79
C VAL A 97 2.46 -26.31 -16.11
N ILE A 98 1.19 -26.62 -16.37
CA ILE A 98 0.74 -27.97 -16.75
C ILE A 98 1.40 -28.42 -18.06
N TYR A 99 1.42 -27.55 -19.07
CA TYR A 99 2.02 -27.82 -20.37
C TYR A 99 3.52 -28.11 -20.27
N LYS A 100 4.25 -27.39 -19.41
CA LYS A 100 5.67 -27.66 -19.19
C LYS A 100 5.88 -28.94 -18.40
N ALA A 101 5.08 -29.19 -17.37
CA ALA A 101 5.19 -30.39 -16.55
C ALA A 101 4.93 -31.67 -17.36
N SER A 102 4.04 -31.62 -18.36
CA SER A 102 3.75 -32.77 -19.22
C SER A 102 4.87 -33.14 -20.20
N LYS A 103 5.82 -32.21 -20.46
CA LYS A 103 6.96 -32.43 -21.36
C LYS A 103 8.20 -33.08 -20.72
N TYR A 104 8.23 -33.22 -19.40
CA TYR A 104 9.34 -33.87 -18.70
C TYR A 104 9.12 -35.38 -18.57
N ASP A 105 10.19 -36.16 -18.70
CA ASP A 105 10.15 -37.63 -18.57
C ASP A 105 9.62 -38.07 -17.20
N ASN A 106 10.02 -37.38 -16.13
CA ASN A 106 9.48 -37.57 -14.79
C ASN A 106 8.48 -36.47 -14.42
N LYS A 107 7.20 -36.74 -14.71
CA LYS A 107 6.07 -35.84 -14.45
C LYS A 107 5.95 -35.47 -12.97
N VAL A 108 6.19 -36.42 -12.06
CA VAL A 108 6.07 -36.22 -10.61
C VAL A 108 7.11 -35.22 -10.12
N THR A 109 8.36 -35.38 -10.54
CA THR A 109 9.44 -34.45 -10.17
C THR A 109 9.19 -33.06 -10.75
N SER A 110 8.74 -32.97 -12.01
CA SER A 110 8.45 -31.68 -12.65
C SER A 110 7.32 -30.93 -11.94
N PHE A 111 6.25 -31.63 -11.57
CA PHE A 111 5.13 -31.04 -10.84
C PHE A 111 5.53 -30.60 -9.43
N THR A 112 6.36 -31.38 -8.74
CA THR A 112 6.90 -31.04 -7.42
C THR A 112 7.77 -29.79 -7.47
N VAL A 113 8.64 -29.66 -8.48
CA VAL A 113 9.47 -28.46 -8.70
C VAL A 113 8.59 -27.24 -9.01
N ALA A 114 7.52 -27.41 -9.79
CA ALA A 114 6.59 -26.32 -10.08
C ALA A 114 5.84 -25.83 -8.82
N ILE A 115 5.33 -26.75 -8.00
CA ILE A 115 4.64 -26.42 -6.74
C ILE A 115 5.60 -25.69 -5.78
N THR A 116 6.80 -26.22 -5.58
CA THR A 116 7.79 -25.63 -4.67
C THR A 116 8.22 -24.23 -5.13
N ALA A 117 8.42 -24.04 -6.44
CA ALA A 117 8.72 -22.72 -6.99
C ALA A 117 7.55 -21.74 -6.85
N PHE A 118 6.31 -22.21 -7.01
CA PHE A 118 5.11 -21.39 -6.79
C PHE A 118 4.96 -20.97 -5.32
N ILE A 119 5.12 -21.91 -4.38
CA ILE A 119 5.11 -21.60 -2.93
C ILE A 119 6.21 -20.59 -2.60
N THR A 120 7.40 -20.76 -3.17
CA THR A 120 8.52 -19.83 -2.97
C THR A 120 8.19 -18.43 -3.50
N LEU A 121 7.50 -18.33 -4.65
CA LEU A 121 7.03 -17.06 -5.20
C LEU A 121 6.05 -16.37 -4.24
N LEU A 122 5.06 -17.10 -3.71
CA LEU A 122 4.09 -16.55 -2.76
C LEU A 122 4.75 -16.09 -1.46
N PHE A 123 5.64 -16.91 -0.91
CA PHE A 123 6.39 -16.57 0.29
C PHE A 123 7.29 -15.34 0.07
N SER A 124 7.94 -15.24 -1.08
CA SER A 124 8.77 -14.07 -1.41
C SER A 124 7.97 -12.77 -1.55
N ALA A 125 6.67 -12.87 -1.85
CA ALA A 125 5.80 -11.72 -2.03
C ALA A 125 5.24 -11.21 -0.69
N LEU A 126 4.83 -12.11 0.20
CA LEU A 126 4.04 -11.77 1.39
C LEU A 126 4.61 -12.29 2.72
N GLY A 127 5.47 -13.31 2.69
CA GLY A 127 6.02 -13.98 3.89
C GLY A 127 6.77 -13.07 4.87
N PRO A 128 7.65 -12.17 4.41
CA PRO A 128 8.35 -11.24 5.31
C PRO A 128 7.41 -10.25 6.02
N ILE A 129 6.25 -9.97 5.43
CA ILE A 129 5.34 -8.92 5.89
C ILE A 129 4.36 -9.49 6.91
N SER A 130 3.96 -10.75 6.76
CA SER A 130 3.21 -11.50 7.78
C SER A 130 3.97 -11.70 9.10
N LEU A 131 5.29 -11.50 9.12
CA LEU A 131 6.10 -11.52 10.35
C LEU A 131 6.00 -10.21 11.16
N LEU A 132 5.53 -9.12 10.55
CA LEU A 132 5.46 -7.80 11.20
C LEU A 132 4.15 -7.64 11.96
N LYS A 133 4.21 -7.05 13.16
CA LYS A 133 3.05 -6.78 14.01
C LYS A 133 2.05 -5.78 13.39
N GLU A 134 2.53 -4.82 12.57
CA GLU A 134 1.68 -3.88 11.84
C GLU A 134 0.86 -4.53 10.71
N GLY A 135 1.17 -5.77 10.34
CA GLY A 135 0.42 -6.52 9.33
C GLY A 135 0.51 -5.94 7.91
N TYR A 136 -0.57 -6.14 7.15
CA TYR A 136 -0.67 -6.03 5.69
C TYR A 136 -0.76 -4.59 5.12
N THR A 137 -0.57 -3.54 5.92
CA THR A 137 -0.91 -2.15 5.52
C THR A 137 0.26 -1.34 4.93
N SER A 138 1.20 -1.96 4.18
CA SER A 138 2.42 -1.25 3.75
C SER A 138 2.69 -1.31 2.25
N ILE A 139 3.13 -0.16 1.69
CA ILE A 139 3.81 0.00 0.37
C ILE A 139 4.87 -1.10 0.14
N ARG A 140 5.47 -1.62 1.22
CA ARG A 140 6.48 -2.68 1.22
C ARG A 140 6.01 -3.97 0.53
N ILE A 141 4.70 -4.24 0.48
CA ILE A 141 4.11 -5.40 -0.19
C ILE A 141 4.23 -5.31 -1.71
N LEU A 142 4.17 -4.09 -2.27
CA LEU A 142 4.19 -3.86 -3.72
C LEU A 142 5.46 -4.43 -4.37
N ILE A 143 6.59 -4.34 -3.67
CA ILE A 143 7.87 -4.88 -4.15
C ILE A 143 7.82 -6.40 -4.34
N GLY A 144 7.11 -7.10 -3.45
CA GLY A 144 6.90 -8.55 -3.52
C GLY A 144 5.89 -8.94 -4.60
N LEU A 145 4.76 -8.24 -4.65
CA LEU A 145 3.71 -8.45 -5.65
C LEU A 145 4.19 -8.22 -7.09
N ASN A 146 5.15 -7.31 -7.31
CA ASN A 146 5.74 -7.08 -8.63
C ASN A 146 6.37 -8.35 -9.23
N GLY A 147 6.96 -9.22 -8.40
CA GLY A 147 7.52 -10.50 -8.85
C GLY A 147 6.44 -11.49 -9.28
N LEU A 148 5.33 -11.57 -8.53
CA LEU A 148 4.17 -12.39 -8.88
C LEU A 148 3.55 -11.90 -10.20
N TYR A 149 3.31 -10.59 -10.30
CA TYR A 149 2.77 -9.96 -11.50
C TYR A 149 3.67 -10.20 -12.72
N PHE A 150 5.00 -10.09 -12.57
CA PHE A 150 5.95 -10.41 -13.63
C PHE A 150 5.82 -11.87 -14.11
N CYS A 151 5.74 -12.84 -13.20
CA CYS A 151 5.51 -14.26 -13.55
C CYS A 151 4.23 -14.45 -14.36
N LEU A 152 3.14 -13.85 -13.90
CA LEU A 152 1.84 -13.95 -14.53
C LEU A 152 1.87 -13.35 -15.95
N SER A 153 2.43 -12.14 -16.09
CA SER A 153 2.56 -11.45 -17.37
C SER A 153 3.39 -12.23 -18.39
N LEU A 154 4.54 -12.76 -17.95
CA LEU A 154 5.40 -13.54 -18.83
C LEU A 154 4.73 -14.85 -19.27
N SER A 155 3.93 -15.45 -18.39
CA SER A 155 3.16 -16.66 -18.72
C SER A 155 2.11 -16.39 -19.79
N THR A 156 1.38 -15.27 -19.69
CA THR A 156 0.44 -14.82 -20.70
C THR A 156 1.11 -14.60 -22.06
N ILE A 157 2.27 -13.93 -22.07
CA ILE A 157 3.03 -13.67 -23.31
C ILE A 157 3.54 -14.96 -23.95
N TYR A 158 4.07 -15.91 -23.16
CA TYR A 158 4.55 -17.18 -23.69
C TYR A 158 3.44 -18.06 -24.23
N LEU A 159 2.27 -18.06 -23.59
CA LEU A 159 1.15 -18.86 -24.03
C LEU A 159 0.57 -18.35 -25.35
N LEU A 160 0.39 -17.04 -25.47
CA LEU A 160 -0.36 -16.43 -26.58
C LEU A 160 0.53 -16.06 -27.78
N LYS A 161 1.72 -16.66 -27.93
CA LYS A 161 2.71 -16.27 -28.95
C LYS A 161 2.51 -16.88 -30.34
N PHE A 162 1.34 -17.49 -30.62
CA PHE A 162 1.12 -18.27 -31.84
C PHE A 162 1.12 -17.44 -33.14
N SER A 163 0.55 -16.22 -33.14
CA SER A 163 0.51 -15.34 -34.31
C SER A 163 0.90 -13.90 -33.98
N LYS A 164 1.08 -13.04 -35.00
CA LYS A 164 1.37 -11.60 -34.79
C LYS A 164 0.23 -10.91 -34.02
N LEU A 165 -1.02 -11.27 -34.31
CA LEU A 165 -2.20 -10.72 -33.65
C LEU A 165 -2.29 -11.14 -32.18
N THR A 166 -2.09 -12.42 -31.87
CA THR A 166 -2.16 -12.91 -30.49
C THR A 166 -1.04 -12.36 -29.61
N LYS A 167 0.14 -12.08 -30.19
CA LYS A 167 1.22 -11.36 -29.50
C LYS A 167 0.78 -9.97 -29.07
N VAL A 168 0.18 -9.19 -29.97
CA VAL A 168 -0.32 -7.84 -29.66
C VAL A 168 -1.37 -7.91 -28.54
N ILE A 169 -2.34 -8.82 -28.65
CA ILE A 169 -3.37 -9.03 -27.63
C ILE A 169 -2.74 -9.35 -26.26
N SER A 170 -1.72 -10.23 -26.22
CA SER A 170 -1.05 -10.58 -24.96
C SER A 170 -0.37 -9.38 -24.29
N TYR A 171 0.24 -8.49 -25.07
CA TYR A 171 0.85 -7.26 -24.53
C TYR A 171 -0.22 -6.29 -24.02
N VAL A 172 -1.35 -6.16 -24.73
CA VAL A 172 -2.47 -5.32 -24.27
C VAL A 172 -3.03 -5.83 -22.94
N ILE A 173 -3.27 -7.14 -22.82
CA ILE A 173 -3.77 -7.77 -21.58
C ILE A 173 -2.80 -7.52 -20.42
N VAL A 174 -1.49 -7.64 -20.67
CA VAL A 174 -0.49 -7.36 -19.63
C VAL A 174 -0.52 -5.88 -19.26
N LEU A 175 -0.48 -4.96 -20.22
CA LEU A 175 -0.29 -3.54 -19.94
C LEU A 175 -1.53 -2.81 -19.43
N ILE A 176 -2.75 -3.31 -19.70
CA ILE A 176 -3.97 -2.60 -19.34
C ILE A 176 -4.13 -2.45 -17.83
N ALA A 177 -3.85 -3.51 -17.05
CA ALA A 177 -3.99 -3.47 -15.61
C ALA A 177 -3.09 -2.40 -14.95
N PRO A 178 -1.75 -2.38 -15.15
CA PRO A 178 -0.89 -1.39 -14.54
C PRO A 178 -1.16 0.03 -15.06
N MET A 179 -1.57 0.20 -16.33
CA MET A 179 -1.95 1.51 -16.85
C MET A 179 -3.19 2.05 -16.15
N VAL A 180 -4.25 1.23 -16.02
CA VAL A 180 -5.49 1.61 -15.34
C VAL A 180 -5.24 1.90 -13.87
N TYR A 181 -4.50 1.04 -13.16
CA TYR A 181 -4.15 1.30 -11.76
C TYR A 181 -3.31 2.57 -11.59
N SER A 182 -2.32 2.80 -12.46
CA SER A 182 -1.48 4.01 -12.38
C SER A 182 -2.30 5.27 -12.60
N TYR A 183 -3.22 5.23 -13.58
CA TYR A 183 -4.14 6.33 -13.85
C TYR A 183 -5.10 6.58 -12.68
N ALA A 184 -5.77 5.53 -12.19
CA ALA A 184 -6.72 5.63 -11.08
C ALA A 184 -6.02 6.13 -9.80
N PHE A 185 -4.85 5.60 -9.50
CA PHE A 185 -4.04 6.00 -8.35
C PHE A 185 -3.61 7.47 -8.43
N SER A 186 -3.04 7.88 -9.56
CA SER A 186 -2.62 9.27 -9.78
C SER A 186 -3.79 10.24 -9.69
N SER A 187 -4.94 9.87 -10.29
CA SER A 187 -6.15 10.69 -10.26
C SER A 187 -6.74 10.81 -8.85
N ALA A 188 -6.78 9.71 -8.10
CA ALA A 188 -7.25 9.69 -6.73
C ALA A 188 -6.37 10.53 -5.79
N ILE A 189 -5.04 10.45 -5.93
CA ILE A 189 -4.13 11.28 -5.15
C ILE A 189 -4.27 12.74 -5.51
N TYR A 190 -4.27 13.06 -6.82
CA TYR A 190 -4.39 14.43 -7.28
C TYR A 190 -5.69 15.08 -6.76
N SER A 191 -6.82 14.37 -6.90
CA SER A 191 -8.10 14.84 -6.39
C SER A 191 -8.11 15.00 -4.86
N GLN A 192 -7.47 14.09 -4.12
CA GLN A 192 -7.37 14.20 -2.66
C GLN A 192 -6.58 15.46 -2.27
N ARG A 193 -5.47 15.73 -2.94
CA ARG A 193 -4.60 16.89 -2.65
C ARG A 193 -5.25 18.22 -2.99
N GLU A 194 -5.91 18.32 -4.14
CA GLU A 194 -6.65 19.53 -4.48
C GLU A 194 -7.84 19.76 -3.54
N TYR A 195 -8.51 18.69 -3.09
CA TYR A 195 -9.59 18.80 -2.11
C TYR A 195 -9.08 19.28 -0.74
N GLU A 196 -8.03 18.66 -0.21
CA GLU A 196 -7.38 19.09 1.04
C GLU A 196 -6.93 20.54 0.97
N LYS A 197 -6.27 20.93 -0.13
CA LYS A 197 -5.85 22.30 -0.40
C LYS A 197 -7.05 23.25 -0.39
N SER A 198 -8.15 22.90 -1.06
CA SER A 198 -9.35 23.74 -1.08
C SER A 198 -9.95 23.96 0.32
N ILE A 199 -9.93 22.94 1.18
CA ILE A 199 -10.40 23.02 2.56
C ILE A 199 -9.50 23.96 3.38
N ILE A 200 -8.17 23.81 3.27
CA ILE A 200 -7.24 24.68 4.00
C ILE A 200 -7.32 26.12 3.51
N PHE A 201 -7.48 26.36 2.20
CA PHE A 201 -7.70 27.71 1.67
C PHE A 201 -9.02 28.31 2.14
N SER A 202 -10.10 27.53 2.18
CA SER A 202 -11.39 27.98 2.72
C SER A 202 -11.30 28.32 4.20
N LEU A 203 -10.53 27.55 4.97
CA LEU A 203 -10.23 27.82 6.37
C LEU A 203 -9.44 29.12 6.53
N TYR A 204 -8.34 29.28 5.79
CA TYR A 204 -7.54 30.50 5.80
C TYR A 204 -8.40 31.72 5.48
N SER A 205 -9.19 31.68 4.39
CA SER A 205 -10.06 32.80 4.00
C SER A 205 -11.12 33.10 5.07
N SER A 206 -11.68 32.08 5.73
CA SER A 206 -12.64 32.27 6.82
C SER A 206 -11.99 32.87 8.07
N MET A 207 -10.74 32.52 8.35
CA MET A 207 -9.97 33.10 9.46
C MET A 207 -9.57 34.54 9.18
N ASP A 208 -9.09 34.82 7.98
CA ASP A 208 -8.63 36.15 7.57
C ASP A 208 -9.80 37.15 7.52
N SER A 209 -10.90 36.78 6.86
CA SER A 209 -12.10 37.63 6.77
C SER A 209 -12.77 37.90 8.12
N ALA A 210 -12.66 36.98 9.07
CA ALA A 210 -13.18 37.15 10.43
C ALA A 210 -12.16 37.81 11.40
N GLY A 211 -10.97 38.20 10.92
CA GLY A 211 -9.92 38.80 11.76
C GLY A 211 -9.38 37.85 12.82
N LEU A 212 -9.43 36.54 12.58
CA LEU A 212 -9.01 35.48 13.49
C LEU A 212 -7.57 35.00 13.22
N ASN A 213 -7.05 35.23 12.02
CA ASN A 213 -5.66 34.89 11.71
C ASN A 213 -4.72 35.80 12.52
N GLY A 214 -3.71 35.22 13.18
CA GLY A 214 -2.82 35.95 14.09
C GLY A 214 -3.43 36.39 15.43
N LYS A 215 -4.76 36.30 15.62
CA LYS A 215 -5.46 36.68 16.87
C LYS A 215 -5.06 35.80 18.07
N TYR A 216 -4.92 34.50 17.84
CA TYR A 216 -4.74 33.51 18.91
C TYR A 216 -3.26 33.25 19.20
N LYS A 217 -2.94 32.98 20.48
CA LYS A 217 -1.58 32.61 20.89
C LYS A 217 -1.17 31.25 20.34
N LYS A 218 -2.08 30.27 20.38
CA LYS A 218 -1.89 28.96 19.75
C LYS A 218 -3.18 28.47 19.10
N ILE A 219 -3.02 27.86 17.93
CA ILE A 219 -4.09 27.18 17.21
C ILE A 219 -3.84 25.68 17.25
N TYR A 220 -4.70 24.96 17.96
CA TYR A 220 -4.74 23.52 17.99
C TYR A 220 -5.64 22.99 16.88
N VAL A 221 -5.32 21.79 16.41
CA VAL A 221 -6.03 21.14 15.30
C VAL A 221 -6.42 19.75 15.73
N GLY A 222 -7.71 19.44 15.64
CA GLY A 222 -8.26 18.10 15.85
C GLY A 222 -9.14 17.67 14.69
N GLY A 223 -9.40 16.38 14.61
CA GLY A 223 -10.14 15.77 13.51
C GLY A 223 -9.28 15.61 12.26
N LYS A 224 -9.74 14.74 11.36
CA LYS A 224 -9.08 14.49 10.07
C LYS A 224 -9.78 15.30 8.98
N VAL A 225 -9.01 15.87 8.07
CA VAL A 225 -9.61 16.48 6.87
C VAL A 225 -10.22 15.35 6.04
N PRO A 226 -11.50 15.44 5.66
CA PRO A 226 -12.22 14.34 5.02
C PRO A 226 -11.59 13.92 3.69
N MET A 227 -11.89 12.69 3.30
CA MET A 227 -11.51 12.17 1.99
C MET A 227 -12.35 12.85 0.90
N SER A 228 -11.72 13.20 -0.23
CA SER A 228 -12.41 13.72 -1.40
C SER A 228 -13.49 12.74 -1.86
N PRO A 229 -14.69 13.21 -2.23
CA PRO A 229 -15.73 12.35 -2.80
C PRO A 229 -15.25 11.59 -4.03
N VAL A 230 -14.44 12.23 -4.88
CA VAL A 230 -13.87 11.61 -6.09
C VAL A 230 -12.84 10.54 -5.72
N SER A 231 -11.95 10.82 -4.77
CA SER A 231 -10.97 9.84 -4.30
C SER A 231 -11.63 8.67 -3.59
N SER A 232 -12.71 8.94 -2.84
CA SER A 232 -13.57 7.91 -2.23
C SER A 232 -14.17 7.00 -3.28
N GLU A 233 -14.64 7.56 -4.39
CA GLU A 233 -15.17 6.76 -5.50
C GLU A 233 -14.09 5.87 -6.15
N PHE A 234 -12.90 6.40 -6.41
CA PHE A 234 -11.77 5.58 -6.87
C PHE A 234 -11.43 4.47 -5.87
N ALA A 235 -11.45 4.76 -4.57
CA ALA A 235 -11.17 3.76 -3.53
C ALA A 235 -12.24 2.66 -3.44
N LYS A 236 -13.48 2.92 -3.86
CA LYS A 236 -14.53 1.89 -3.94
C LYS A 236 -14.31 0.91 -5.09
N HIS A 237 -13.89 1.40 -6.26
CA HIS A 237 -13.68 0.59 -7.47
C HIS A 237 -12.29 -0.05 -7.55
N PHE A 238 -11.32 0.54 -6.88
CA PHE A 238 -9.94 0.06 -6.82
C PHE A 238 -9.52 -0.05 -5.36
N TYR A 239 -9.78 -1.20 -4.75
CA TYR A 239 -9.61 -1.39 -3.31
C TYR A 239 -8.17 -1.11 -2.86
N ALA A 240 -7.17 -1.42 -3.69
CA ALA A 240 -5.78 -1.13 -3.40
C ALA A 240 -5.51 0.37 -3.16
N ILE A 241 -6.26 1.28 -3.81
CA ILE A 241 -6.12 2.73 -3.64
C ILE A 241 -6.53 3.18 -2.24
N HIS A 242 -7.50 2.51 -1.61
CA HIS A 242 -8.00 2.86 -0.28
C HIS A 242 -6.90 2.87 0.80
N GLN A 243 -5.85 2.06 0.64
CA GLN A 243 -4.74 1.99 1.57
C GLN A 243 -3.76 3.17 1.46
N PHE A 244 -3.73 3.81 0.28
CA PHE A 244 -2.77 4.87 -0.01
C PHE A 244 -3.41 6.25 0.06
N VAL A 245 -4.71 6.34 -0.24
CA VAL A 245 -5.47 7.58 -0.15
C VAL A 245 -6.29 7.54 1.13
N SER A 246 -5.87 8.34 2.09
CA SER A 246 -6.52 8.43 3.41
C SER A 246 -6.79 9.89 3.78
N PRO A 247 -7.80 10.14 4.63
CA PRO A 247 -8.05 11.46 5.22
C PRO A 247 -6.78 12.06 5.84
N MET A 248 -6.55 13.36 5.63
CA MET A 248 -5.37 14.03 6.16
C MET A 248 -5.40 14.06 7.69
N ALA A 249 -4.42 13.41 8.30
CA ALA A 249 -4.28 13.37 9.76
C ALA A 249 -3.97 14.78 10.34
N PRO A 250 -4.34 15.05 11.61
CA PRO A 250 -4.12 16.35 12.26
C PRO A 250 -2.68 16.86 12.18
N TRP A 251 -1.69 15.98 12.32
CA TRP A 251 -0.28 16.37 12.26
C TRP A 251 0.17 16.81 10.86
N ILE A 252 -0.46 16.30 9.79
CA ILE A 252 -0.20 16.73 8.41
C ILE A 252 -0.93 18.06 8.17
N SER A 253 -2.20 18.15 8.57
CA SER A 253 -3.01 19.35 8.35
C SER A 253 -2.40 20.58 9.02
N ARG A 254 -1.82 20.46 10.22
CA ARG A 254 -1.08 21.56 10.88
C ARG A 254 0.05 22.14 10.05
N ARG A 255 0.78 21.29 9.33
CA ARG A 255 1.89 21.72 8.46
C ARG A 255 1.37 22.39 7.22
N MET A 256 0.31 21.84 6.64
CA MET A 256 -0.36 22.42 5.48
C MET A 256 -0.94 23.79 5.83
N MET A 257 -1.61 23.92 6.98
CA MET A 257 -2.15 25.18 7.48
C MET A 257 -1.06 26.24 7.64
N HIS A 258 0.05 25.88 8.28
CA HIS A 258 1.21 26.77 8.41
C HIS A 258 1.80 27.14 7.04
N TYR A 259 1.95 26.18 6.13
CA TYR A 259 2.43 26.43 4.76
C TYR A 259 1.53 27.41 3.99
N TYR A 260 0.21 27.36 4.20
CA TYR A 260 -0.75 28.27 3.58
C TYR A 260 -0.99 29.58 4.36
N GLY A 261 -0.15 29.89 5.36
CA GLY A 261 -0.16 31.20 6.03
C GLY A 261 -1.12 31.35 7.21
N ILE A 262 -1.64 30.24 7.76
CA ILE A 262 -2.35 30.29 9.05
C ILE A 262 -1.30 30.38 10.16
N GLU A 263 -1.33 31.47 10.91
CA GLU A 263 -0.33 31.78 11.94
C GLU A 263 -0.57 31.00 13.24
N ASN A 264 0.48 30.89 14.07
CA ASN A 264 0.42 30.33 15.43
C ASN A 264 -0.14 28.90 15.55
N VAL A 265 -0.10 28.12 14.46
CA VAL A 265 -0.50 26.69 14.47
C VAL A 265 0.47 25.86 15.30
N TYR A 266 -0.04 25.19 16.33
CA TYR A 266 0.77 24.38 17.23
C TYR A 266 1.32 23.14 16.52
N GLN A 267 2.62 23.16 16.19
CA GLN A 267 3.28 22.08 15.46
C GLN A 267 3.62 20.91 16.40
N THR A 268 2.90 19.80 16.24
CA THR A 268 3.17 18.55 16.94
C THR A 268 2.82 17.34 16.06
N TRP A 269 3.51 16.23 16.30
CA TRP A 269 3.23 14.93 15.69
C TRP A 269 2.07 14.17 16.36
N ALA A 270 1.56 14.68 17.49
CA ALA A 270 0.41 14.09 18.18
C ALA A 270 -0.82 14.02 17.26
N MET A 271 -1.77 13.12 17.55
CA MET A 271 -3.07 13.11 16.88
C MET A 271 -3.97 14.22 17.46
N ASP A 272 -5.19 13.92 17.87
CA ASP A 272 -6.10 14.93 18.38
C ASP A 272 -5.67 15.45 19.76
N PRO A 273 -5.82 16.76 20.04
CA PRO A 273 -5.64 17.32 21.38
C PRO A 273 -6.85 16.97 22.25
N THR A 274 -6.94 15.70 22.67
CA THR A 274 -8.13 15.12 23.34
C THR A 274 -8.66 15.96 24.49
N TRP A 275 -7.78 16.43 25.37
CA TRP A 275 -8.12 17.32 26.50
C TRP A 275 -8.86 18.59 26.07
N LEU A 276 -8.49 19.19 24.94
CA LEU A 276 -9.11 20.40 24.41
C LEU A 276 -10.44 20.09 23.70
N VAL A 277 -10.51 18.93 23.01
CA VAL A 277 -11.74 18.43 22.39
C VAL A 277 -12.80 18.11 23.44
N GLU A 278 -12.40 17.48 24.55
CA GLU A 278 -13.29 17.17 25.67
C GLU A 278 -13.78 18.44 26.35
N ARG A 279 -12.91 19.44 26.56
CA ARG A 279 -13.30 20.75 27.09
C ARG A 279 -14.38 21.44 26.24
N VAL A 280 -14.21 21.49 24.92
CA VAL A 280 -15.22 22.08 24.02
C VAL A 280 -16.57 21.39 24.13
N LYS A 281 -16.58 20.06 24.31
CA LYS A 281 -17.82 19.29 24.47
C LYS A 281 -18.45 19.47 25.85
N HIS A 282 -17.65 19.43 26.90
CA HIS A 282 -18.11 19.53 28.28
C HIS A 282 -18.66 20.92 28.59
N ASP A 283 -17.97 21.96 28.14
CA ASP A 283 -18.31 23.35 28.41
C ASP A 283 -19.32 23.92 27.38
N ASP A 284 -19.83 23.08 26.45
CA ASP A 284 -20.74 23.44 25.35
C ASP A 284 -20.30 24.69 24.57
N ILE A 285 -18.99 24.77 24.29
CA ILE A 285 -18.40 25.94 23.62
C ILE A 285 -18.91 25.99 22.18
N ARG A 286 -19.57 27.09 21.82
CA ARG A 286 -20.07 27.31 20.45
C ARG A 286 -18.94 27.74 19.51
N PRO A 287 -18.95 27.31 18.25
CA PRO A 287 -17.95 27.73 17.29
C PRO A 287 -18.12 29.22 16.95
N VAL A 288 -17.01 29.96 16.99
CA VAL A 288 -16.95 31.38 16.59
C VAL A 288 -17.02 31.57 15.08
N SER A 289 -16.59 30.55 14.33
CA SER A 289 -16.74 30.48 12.88
C SER A 289 -16.89 29.02 12.45
N SER A 290 -17.67 28.79 11.40
CA SER A 290 -17.93 27.44 10.88
C SER A 290 -17.87 27.45 9.37
N GLY A 291 -17.09 26.52 8.81
CA GLY A 291 -17.11 26.18 7.41
C GLY A 291 -17.81 24.84 7.18
N ARG A 292 -17.92 24.45 5.90
CA ARG A 292 -18.49 23.14 5.54
C ARG A 292 -17.73 21.96 6.16
N HIS A 293 -16.40 22.08 6.25
CA HIS A 293 -15.50 21.00 6.65
C HIS A 293 -14.74 21.26 7.96
N PHE A 294 -15.00 22.40 8.61
CA PHE A 294 -14.30 22.75 9.85
C PHE A 294 -15.18 23.62 10.75
N LYS A 295 -14.84 23.63 12.03
CA LYS A 295 -15.36 24.55 13.03
C LYS A 295 -14.20 25.16 13.81
N ILE A 296 -14.30 26.45 14.12
CA ILE A 296 -13.30 27.19 14.89
C ILE A 296 -13.92 27.51 16.25
N TYR A 297 -13.26 27.10 17.32
CA TYR A 297 -13.66 27.35 18.70
C TYR A 297 -12.61 28.24 19.35
N GLU A 298 -13.06 29.31 20.01
CA GLU A 298 -12.21 30.17 20.82
C GLU A 298 -12.22 29.66 22.25
N ILE A 299 -11.03 29.48 22.83
CA ILE A 299 -10.83 28.91 24.16
C ILE A 299 -9.78 29.76 24.87
N ASP A 300 -10.23 30.65 25.75
CA ASP A 300 -9.38 31.63 26.42
C ASP A 300 -8.61 32.48 25.38
N ASN A 301 -7.28 32.36 25.30
CA ASN A 301 -6.43 33.05 24.30
C ASN A 301 -5.95 32.13 23.16
N ASP A 302 -6.42 30.89 23.15
CA ASP A 302 -6.07 29.86 22.15
C ASP A 302 -7.30 29.55 21.28
N ALA A 303 -7.09 28.81 20.19
CA ALA A 303 -8.19 28.30 19.36
C ALA A 303 -8.05 26.81 19.09
N LEU A 304 -9.20 26.16 18.92
CA LEU A 304 -9.30 24.80 18.39
C LEU A 304 -9.99 24.83 17.04
N ILE A 305 -9.31 24.29 16.03
CA ILE A 305 -9.91 24.01 14.73
C ILE A 305 -10.23 22.52 14.68
N MET A 306 -11.51 22.21 14.51
CA MET A 306 -12.02 20.85 14.40
C MET A 306 -12.44 20.57 12.96
N PHE A 307 -11.81 19.60 12.30
CA PHE A 307 -12.25 19.11 10.99
C PHE A 307 -13.39 18.09 11.15
N ASN A 308 -14.38 18.17 10.24
CA ASN A 308 -15.58 17.33 10.23
C ASN A 308 -15.58 16.33 9.07
#